data_AF-A0A183BGG2-F1
#
_entry.id   AF-A0A183BGG2-F1
#
_cell.length_a   1.000
_cell.length_b   1.000
_cell.length_c   1.000
_cell.angle_alpha   90.00
_cell.angle_beta   90.00
_cell.angle_gamma   90.00
#
_symmetry.space_group_name_H-M   'P 1'
#
loop_
_entity.id
_entity.type
_entity.pdbx_description
1 polymer ?
#
loop_
_entity_poly.entity_id
_entity_poly.type
_entity_poly.pdbx_seq_one_letter_code
_entity_poly.pdbx_strand_id
1 'polypeptide(L)'
;MDHESSSVQLALFRHTIGPDALRVINGFTYSPDEDRTDWQVVMAKMERYCLGESNETFERYIFNQRKQQHGEPLNTFVLELKSLAGSCNFCACLEESLIRDRFVVGLRDSAMVKRLLKIPKLTLKQCIDICRSE
;
A
#
# COMPACT_ATOMS: atom_id res chain seq x y z
N MET A 1 20.86 -10.73 7.11
CA MET A 1 20.11 -11.97 6.80
C MET A 1 19.96 -12.16 5.30
N ASP A 2 19.98 -11.07 4.51
CA ASP A 2 19.74 -11.08 3.05
C ASP A 2 20.87 -11.65 2.18
N HIS A 3 22.00 -12.05 2.79
CA HIS A 3 23.15 -12.66 2.11
C HIS A 3 23.22 -14.19 2.26
N GLU A 4 22.31 -14.78 3.03
CA GLU A 4 22.27 -16.22 3.29
C GLU A 4 21.41 -16.95 2.26
N SER A 5 21.68 -18.25 2.03
CA SER A 5 20.85 -19.06 1.16
C SER A 5 19.41 -19.18 1.69
N SER A 6 18.42 -19.34 0.80
CA SER A 6 17.00 -19.52 1.17
C SER A 6 16.80 -20.62 2.22
N SER A 7 17.57 -21.71 2.12
CA SER A 7 17.51 -22.84 3.06
C SER A 7 17.93 -22.44 4.48
N VAL A 8 18.96 -21.60 4.63
CA VAL A 8 19.47 -21.13 5.92
C VAL A 8 18.51 -20.12 6.54
N GLN A 9 17.96 -19.20 5.73
CA GLN A 9 16.96 -18.23 6.18
C GLN A 9 15.70 -18.94 6.72
N LEU A 10 15.19 -19.91 5.96
CA LEU A 10 14.01 -20.67 6.34
C LEU A 10 14.24 -21.52 7.59
N ALA A 11 15.41 -22.15 7.72
CA ALA A 11 15.77 -22.94 8.90
C ALA A 11 15.83 -22.05 10.16
N LEU A 12 16.49 -20.90 10.08
CA LEU A 12 16.59 -19.95 11.18
C LEU A 12 15.21 -19.43 11.60
N PHE A 13 14.38 -19.03 10.64
CA PHE A 13 13.03 -18.55 10.89
C PHE A 13 12.14 -19.59 11.56
N ARG A 14 12.16 -20.85 11.07
CA ARG A 14 11.39 -21.95 11.67
C ARG A 14 11.80 -22.23 13.11
N HIS A 15 13.07 -22.01 13.45
CA HIS A 15 13.57 -22.19 14.81
C HIS A 15 13.13 -21.04 15.74
N THR A 16 12.97 -19.82 15.23
CA THR A 16 12.69 -18.62 16.05
C THR A 16 11.22 -18.25 16.15
N ILE A 17 10.39 -18.61 15.16
CA ILE A 17 9.00 -18.13 15.04
C ILE A 17 8.03 -18.76 16.04
N GLY A 18 8.45 -19.84 16.70
CA GLY A 18 7.64 -20.55 17.69
C GLY A 18 6.64 -21.56 17.10
N PRO A 19 6.02 -22.38 17.97
CA PRO A 19 5.27 -23.57 17.55
C PRO A 19 3.97 -23.26 16.82
N ASP A 20 3.31 -22.14 17.14
CA ASP A 20 2.03 -21.77 16.56
C ASP A 20 2.17 -21.37 15.09
N ALA A 21 3.15 -20.51 14.80
CA ALA A 21 3.43 -20.12 13.43
C ALA A 21 4.07 -21.26 12.61
N LEU A 22 4.84 -22.16 13.24
CA LEU A 22 5.34 -23.36 12.58
C LEU A 22 4.20 -24.30 12.14
N ARG A 23 3.14 -24.43 12.95
CA ARG A 23 1.93 -25.19 12.57
C ARG A 23 1.27 -24.61 11.32
N VAL A 24 1.21 -23.27 11.21
CA VAL A 24 0.69 -22.57 10.04
C VAL A 24 1.54 -22.88 8.80
N ILE A 25 2.86 -22.72 8.88
CA ILE A 25 3.78 -22.98 7.76
C ILE A 25 3.63 -24.43 7.25
N ASN A 26 3.53 -25.39 8.16
CA ASN A 26 3.38 -26.81 7.81
C ASN A 26 2.01 -27.13 7.17
N GLY A 27 1.00 -26.28 7.38
CA GLY A 27 -0.33 -26.41 6.79
C GLY A 27 -0.47 -25.77 5.41
N PHE A 28 0.57 -25.08 4.90
CA PHE A 28 0.50 -24.45 3.59
C PHE A 28 0.41 -25.48 2.45
N THR A 29 -0.46 -25.18 1.49
CA THR A 29 -0.55 -25.86 0.21
C THR A 29 0.30 -25.14 -0.83
N TYR A 30 1.04 -25.91 -1.64
CA TYR A 30 1.92 -25.40 -2.68
C TYR A 30 1.47 -25.90 -4.06
N SER A 31 1.52 -25.03 -5.07
CA SER A 31 1.35 -25.46 -6.47
C SER A 31 2.60 -26.21 -6.98
N PRO A 32 2.51 -26.95 -8.10
CA PRO A 32 3.64 -27.73 -8.62
C PRO A 32 4.89 -26.92 -8.96
N ASP A 33 4.72 -25.63 -9.22
CA ASP A 33 5.77 -24.65 -9.54
C ASP A 33 6.34 -23.92 -8.32
N GLU A 34 5.73 -24.08 -7.14
CA GLU A 34 6.19 -23.45 -5.89
C GLU A 34 7.17 -24.36 -5.13
N ASP A 35 8.37 -23.85 -4.81
CA ASP A 35 9.32 -24.54 -3.94
C ASP A 35 9.05 -24.22 -2.46
N ARG A 36 8.62 -25.23 -1.71
CA ARG A 36 8.37 -25.14 -0.25
C ARG A 36 9.62 -24.89 0.60
N THR A 37 10.80 -24.95 0.00
CA THR A 37 12.09 -24.65 0.65
C THR A 37 12.62 -23.26 0.28
N ASP A 38 11.96 -22.57 -0.65
CA ASP A 38 12.28 -21.20 -0.99
C ASP A 38 11.71 -20.23 0.05
N TRP A 39 12.61 -19.39 0.57
CA TRP A 39 12.31 -18.38 1.59
C TRP A 39 11.22 -17.41 1.13
N GLN A 40 11.31 -16.90 -0.11
CA GLN A 40 10.36 -15.93 -0.65
C GLN A 40 8.97 -16.55 -0.80
N VAL A 41 8.88 -17.79 -1.27
CA VAL A 41 7.61 -18.51 -1.41
C VAL A 41 6.94 -18.70 -0.05
N VAL A 42 7.68 -19.16 0.97
CA VAL A 42 7.14 -19.36 2.32
C VAL A 42 6.71 -18.03 2.94
N MET A 43 7.50 -16.98 2.80
CA MET A 43 7.19 -15.67 3.36
C MET A 43 5.98 -15.02 2.69
N ALA A 44 5.81 -15.14 1.38
CA ALA A 44 4.61 -14.66 0.68
C ALA A 44 3.33 -15.34 1.19
N LYS A 45 3.37 -16.65 1.48
CA LYS A 45 2.22 -17.35 2.09
C LYS A 45 2.00 -16.95 3.55
N MET A 46 3.06 -16.74 4.33
CA MET A 46 2.95 -16.20 5.69
C MET A 46 2.32 -14.81 5.70
N GLU A 47 2.74 -13.94 4.79
CA GLU A 47 2.18 -12.60 4.62
C GLU A 47 0.68 -12.68 4.31
N ARG A 48 0.28 -13.51 3.33
CA ARG A 48 -1.14 -13.78 3.03
C ARG A 48 -1.91 -14.38 4.21
N TYR A 49 -1.30 -15.25 5.01
CA TYR A 49 -1.97 -15.83 6.18
C TYR A 49 -2.19 -14.79 7.28
N CYS A 50 -1.16 -14.00 7.59
CA CYS A 50 -1.20 -13.02 8.68
C CYS A 50 -2.05 -11.80 8.35
N LEU A 51 -2.00 -11.33 7.09
CA LEU A 51 -2.72 -10.15 6.62
C LEU A 51 -4.07 -10.49 5.98
N GLY A 52 -4.30 -11.76 5.66
CA GLY A 52 -5.40 -12.20 4.80
C GLY A 52 -5.13 -11.91 3.32
N GLU A 53 -6.10 -12.24 2.46
CA GLU A 53 -6.21 -11.54 1.17
C GLU A 53 -6.76 -10.14 1.48
N SER A 54 -5.94 -9.11 1.30
CA SER A 54 -6.48 -7.75 1.29
C SER A 54 -7.54 -7.72 0.20
N ASN A 55 -8.76 -7.33 0.57
CA ASN A 55 -9.79 -7.13 -0.43
C ASN A 55 -9.43 -5.83 -1.18
N GLU A 56 -8.60 -5.96 -2.21
CA GLU A 56 -8.09 -4.85 -3.01
C GLU A 56 -9.23 -3.93 -3.47
N THR A 57 -10.38 -4.51 -3.80
CA THR A 57 -11.57 -3.74 -4.19
C THR A 57 -12.10 -2.90 -3.04
N PHE A 58 -12.15 -3.44 -1.83
CA PHE A 58 -12.55 -2.73 -0.62
C PHE A 58 -11.54 -1.62 -0.26
N GLU A 59 -10.24 -1.91 -0.26
CA GLU A 59 -9.19 -0.93 0.01
C GLU A 59 -9.27 0.26 -0.98
N ARG A 60 -9.40 -0.06 -2.27
CA ARG A 60 -9.60 0.94 -3.32
C ARG A 60 -10.91 1.70 -3.17
N TYR A 61 -11.97 1.07 -2.66
CA TYR A 61 -13.22 1.75 -2.35
C TYR A 61 -13.02 2.78 -1.24
N ILE A 62 -12.33 2.43 -0.14
CA ILE A 62 -12.02 3.37 0.95
C ILE A 62 -11.14 4.52 0.45
N PHE A 63 -10.06 4.23 -0.30
CA PHE A 63 -9.22 5.24 -0.94
C PHE A 63 -10.06 6.19 -1.83
N ASN A 64 -10.94 5.65 -2.66
CA ASN A 64 -11.73 6.46 -3.58
C ASN A 64 -12.84 7.28 -2.90
N GLN A 65 -13.29 6.88 -1.71
CA GLN A 65 -14.23 7.66 -0.92
C GLN A 65 -13.56 8.77 -0.09
N ARG A 66 -12.22 8.74 0.05
CA ARG A 66 -11.51 9.70 0.89
C ARG A 66 -11.65 11.13 0.35
N LYS A 67 -12.20 12.02 1.18
CA LYS A 67 -12.31 13.47 0.96
C LYS A 67 -11.81 14.23 2.17
N GLN A 68 -11.24 15.42 1.97
CA GLN A 68 -10.76 16.29 3.04
C GLN A 68 -11.91 16.65 4.01
N GLN A 69 -11.72 16.39 5.30
CA GLN A 69 -12.72 16.67 6.32
C GLN A 69 -12.76 18.17 6.68
N HIS A 70 -13.83 18.61 7.32
CA HIS A 70 -13.90 19.99 7.80
C HIS A 70 -12.84 20.23 8.87
N GLY A 71 -12.05 21.29 8.72
CA GLY A 71 -10.94 21.62 9.63
C GLY A 71 -9.72 20.70 9.52
N GLU A 72 -9.73 19.73 8.59
CA GLU A 72 -8.59 18.84 8.41
C GLU A 72 -7.39 19.57 7.78
N PRO A 73 -6.21 19.54 8.42
CA PRO A 73 -5.00 20.08 7.83
C PRO A 73 -4.64 19.36 6.53
N LEU A 74 -4.17 20.13 5.55
CA LEU A 74 -3.79 19.59 4.24
C LEU A 74 -2.75 18.46 4.34
N ASN A 75 -1.77 18.61 5.23
CA ASN A 75 -0.73 17.59 5.42
C ASN A 75 -1.30 16.27 5.94
N THR A 76 -2.28 16.33 6.86
CA THR A 76 -2.98 15.13 7.35
C THR A 76 -3.73 14.46 6.21
N PHE A 77 -4.46 15.23 5.40
CA PHE A 77 -5.17 14.70 4.25
C PHE A 77 -4.24 13.98 3.26
N VAL A 78 -3.08 14.57 2.95
CA VAL A 78 -2.07 13.95 2.06
C VAL A 78 -1.48 12.67 2.66
N LEU A 79 -1.16 12.68 3.96
CA LEU A 79 -0.60 11.51 4.65
C LEU A 79 -1.60 10.34 4.63
N GLU A 80 -2.87 10.61 4.91
CA GLU A 80 -3.93 9.60 4.88
C GLU A 80 -4.14 9.01 3.47
N LEU A 81 -4.11 9.84 2.42
CA LEU A 81 -4.19 9.34 1.05
C LEU A 81 -3.02 8.40 0.70
N LYS A 82 -1.80 8.75 1.12
CA LYS A 82 -0.62 7.90 0.91
C LYS A 82 -0.71 6.59 1.69
N SER A 83 -1.19 6.65 2.93
CA SER A 83 -1.42 5.45 3.75
C SER A 83 -2.43 4.50 3.10
N LEU A 84 -3.57 5.04 2.63
CA LEU A 84 -4.61 4.25 1.97
C LEU A 84 -4.15 3.67 0.62
N ALA A 85 -3.34 4.41 -0.14
CA ALA A 85 -2.80 3.90 -1.41
C ALA A 85 -1.88 2.68 -1.20
N GLY A 86 -1.19 2.59 -0.06
CA GLY A 86 -0.28 1.49 0.27
C GLY A 86 -0.94 0.11 0.36
N SER A 87 -2.24 0.04 0.68
CA SER A 87 -3.01 -1.22 0.72
C SER A 87 -3.76 -1.52 -0.59
N CYS A 88 -3.76 -0.58 -1.55
CA CYS A 88 -4.55 -0.67 -2.77
C CYS A 88 -3.90 -1.49 -3.90
N ASN A 89 -2.69 -2.02 -3.69
CA ASN A 89 -1.93 -2.77 -4.69
C ASN A 89 -1.88 -2.03 -6.05
N PHE A 90 -1.63 -0.71 -6.01
CA PHE A 90 -1.45 0.06 -7.24
C PHE A 90 -0.08 -0.24 -7.86
N CYS A 91 0.01 -0.21 -9.20
CA CYS A 91 1.32 -0.24 -9.84
C CYS A 91 2.14 0.95 -9.33
N ALA A 92 3.41 0.72 -8.97
CA ALA A 92 4.35 1.79 -8.61
C ALA A 92 4.42 2.90 -9.67
N CYS A 93 4.20 2.55 -10.94
CA CYS A 93 4.13 3.46 -12.08
C CYS A 93 2.92 4.41 -12.09
N LEU A 94 1.87 4.11 -11.34
CA LEU A 94 0.60 4.85 -11.31
C LEU A 94 0.23 5.38 -9.91
N GLU A 95 0.84 4.88 -8.84
CA GLU A 95 0.47 5.22 -7.48
C GLU A 95 0.43 6.74 -7.22
N GLU A 96 1.50 7.46 -7.57
CA GLU A 96 1.56 8.93 -7.42
C GLU A 96 0.49 9.67 -8.23
N SER A 97 0.17 9.21 -9.44
CA SER A 97 -0.86 9.86 -10.27
C SER A 97 -2.26 9.59 -9.75
N LEU A 98 -2.52 8.40 -9.20
CA LEU A 98 -3.78 8.06 -8.55
C LEU A 98 -3.98 8.85 -7.25
N ILE A 99 -2.93 9.02 -6.44
CA ILE A 99 -2.97 9.88 -5.25
C ILE A 99 -3.24 11.33 -5.64
N ARG A 100 -2.58 11.85 -6.69
CA ARG A 100 -2.86 13.19 -7.23
C ARG A 100 -4.33 13.33 -7.62
N ASP A 101 -4.86 12.40 -8.41
CA ASP A 101 -6.23 12.47 -8.91
C ASP A 101 -7.23 12.38 -7.76
N ARG A 102 -6.93 11.55 -6.74
CA ARG A 102 -7.78 11.49 -5.57
C ARG A 102 -7.71 12.74 -4.72
N PHE A 103 -6.52 13.30 -4.52
CA PHE A 103 -6.29 14.56 -3.83
C PHE A 103 -7.11 15.69 -4.46
N VAL A 104 -6.99 15.91 -5.78
CA VAL A 104 -7.68 17.00 -6.48
C VAL A 104 -9.19 16.88 -6.33
N VAL A 105 -9.77 15.69 -6.49
CA VAL A 105 -11.22 15.49 -6.36
C VAL A 105 -11.69 15.53 -4.90
N GLY A 106 -10.83 15.10 -3.96
CA GLY A 106 -11.14 15.01 -2.54
C GLY A 106 -10.95 16.31 -1.77
N LEU A 107 -10.30 17.32 -2.37
CA LEU A 107 -10.14 18.64 -1.78
C LEU A 107 -11.49 19.30 -1.50
N ARG A 108 -11.59 19.96 -0.33
CA ARG A 108 -12.81 20.67 0.07
C ARG A 108 -12.98 22.02 -0.64
N ASP A 109 -11.86 22.69 -0.91
CA ASP A 109 -11.87 24.00 -1.57
C ASP A 109 -12.11 23.86 -3.08
N SER A 110 -13.36 24.05 -3.49
CA SER A 110 -13.77 23.99 -4.90
C SER A 110 -13.09 25.03 -5.81
N ALA A 111 -12.66 26.18 -5.27
CA ALA A 111 -11.94 27.19 -6.04
C ALA A 111 -10.51 26.71 -6.32
N MET A 112 -9.85 26.14 -5.31
CA MET A 112 -8.54 25.51 -5.45
C MET A 112 -8.58 24.36 -6.47
N VAL A 113 -9.60 23.49 -6.41
CA VAL A 113 -9.79 22.41 -7.40
C VAL A 113 -9.84 22.96 -8.82
N LYS A 114 -10.63 24.01 -9.08
CA LYS A 114 -10.71 24.65 -10.40
C LYS A 114 -9.38 25.24 -10.85
N ARG A 115 -8.57 25.75 -9.93
CA ARG A 115 -7.23 26.30 -10.22
C ARG A 115 -6.26 25.19 -10.62
N LEU A 116 -6.22 24.10 -9.84
CA LEU A 116 -5.39 22.93 -10.12
C LEU A 116 -5.71 22.31 -11.48
N LEU A 117 -6.99 22.16 -11.83
CA LEU A 117 -7.44 21.58 -13.10
C LEU A 117 -7.04 22.37 -14.36
N LYS A 118 -6.58 23.63 -14.22
CA LYS A 118 -6.07 24.43 -15.34
C LYS A 118 -4.60 24.16 -15.65
N ILE A 119 -3.90 23.44 -14.80
CA ILE A 119 -2.45 23.24 -14.90
C ILE A 119 -2.18 21.98 -15.73
N PRO A 120 -1.54 22.09 -16.91
CA PRO A 120 -1.18 20.93 -17.69
C PRO A 120 -0.06 20.15 -17.01
N LYS A 121 -0.06 18.82 -17.15
CA LYS A 121 0.96 17.89 -16.60
C LYS A 121 1.16 18.05 -15.08
N LEU A 122 0.07 18.34 -14.36
CA LEU A 122 0.08 18.51 -12.91
C LEU A 122 0.63 17.27 -12.19
N THR A 123 1.55 17.48 -11.26
CA THR A 123 2.10 16.44 -10.38
C THR A 123 1.50 16.54 -8.97
N LEU A 124 1.57 15.46 -8.18
CA LEU A 124 1.14 15.50 -6.78
C LEU A 124 1.88 16.58 -5.98
N LYS A 125 3.20 16.67 -6.16
CA LYS A 125 4.03 17.70 -5.53
C LYS A 125 3.54 19.11 -5.85
N GLN A 126 3.28 19.41 -7.12
CA GLN A 126 2.73 20.71 -7.53
C GLN A 126 1.38 21.00 -6.87
N CYS A 127 0.49 20.00 -6.76
CA CYS A 127 -0.80 20.17 -6.08
C CYS A 127 -0.61 20.63 -4.63
N ILE A 128 0.28 19.94 -3.92
CA ILE A 128 0.56 20.20 -2.51
C ILE A 128 1.19 21.58 -2.32
N ASP A 129 2.19 21.93 -3.13
CA ASP A 129 2.89 23.22 -3.02
C ASP A 129 1.96 24.41 -3.33
N ILE A 130 1.09 24.28 -4.34
CA ILE A 130 0.08 25.30 -4.67
C ILE A 130 -0.93 25.48 -3.54
N CYS A 131 -1.42 24.39 -2.95
CA CYS A 131 -2.39 24.46 -1.85
C CYS A 131 -1.79 24.99 -0.53
N ARG A 132 -0.46 24.91 -0.35
CA ARG A 132 0.26 25.43 0.83
C ARG A 132 0.63 26.90 0.74
N SER A 133 0.64 27.46 -0.48
CA SER A 133 1.05 28.83 -0.74
C SER A 133 -0.09 29.84 -0.71
N GLU A 134 -1.30 29.36 -0.38
CA GLU A 134 -2.47 30.18 -0.04
C GLU A 134 -2.78 30.05 1.45
#